data_AF-A0A971MK07-F1
#
_entry.id   AF-A0A971MK07-F1
#
_cell.length_a   1.000
_cell.length_b   1.000
_cell.length_c   1.000
_cell.angle_alpha   90.00
_cell.angle_beta   90.00
_cell.angle_gamma   90.00
#
_symmetry.space_group_name_H-M   'P 1'
#
loop_
_entity.id
_entity.type
_entity.pdbx_description
1 polymer ?
#
loop_
_entity_poly.entity_id
_entity_poly.type
_entity_poly.pdbx_seq_one_letter_code
_entity_poly.pdbx_strand_id
1 'polypeptide(L)'
;MPRLVSLLFIFVLLITPPACAITLENTNIYWSTGVHTDGINNDPYDQAVMLKKLGLFQGTEQGFELERNMTRAEAAVMLVRFLGAEDKVLAGTWKHPFTDVPKWADKHVGWLYQSGLTKGVSKTRYGASNNITLEQYAIFLSRAISGNDNWEGNGVATADEVKLWDKENGFFLRGAAVGLSTRALGLTYTRNGNYTYTMAQYLVNQGVFTPQQLLDAAWGVLPPKYLYLDNEGHIYNTIAGVVVGKTEIAHFSEMTGVDSPLPYFYACTQEESGVALYRINCRTMECTRIVPAEEPDDYHDWTYTYASTLNGTDYLFQHSKTADKVNLVACQGDRFHTVLPDLRLYADSIFPSRDWNYFVTDDALLITGQDQYYLVNQDGISCHTFPFGTQVLGFDGKSIVTQLTTQENTTISCLRALDGTAVDVYTVEQDMEGDFNRRTVRAEGYGRFYGEAGLYVLNSETGRLQQVTGRPVLDVTTFRMDDRYIILTHDLGKRIHGPNRSGGDQIVMIEHDGTERVLLSNVPDHGIAIAGFVTSGPGSAVSFYSVEDVGMQHMNIYNYVLLPVFDPQNATKQPEIMVTGYTAGRPEMESEGYQQLYIQKEQARLDALGY
;
A
#
# COMPACT_ATOMS: atom_id res chain seq x y z
N MET A 1 -34.16 35.08 19.89
CA MET A 1 -33.29 34.69 18.77
C MET A 1 -31.93 34.29 19.34
N PRO A 2 -31.69 32.99 19.62
CA PRO A 2 -30.41 32.54 20.16
C PRO A 2 -29.43 32.20 19.03
N ARG A 3 -28.15 32.43 19.35
CA ARG A 3 -26.96 32.33 18.50
C ARG A 3 -26.68 30.86 18.13
N LEU A 4 -26.48 30.59 16.83
CA LEU A 4 -25.92 29.32 16.35
C LEU A 4 -24.42 29.30 16.68
N VAL A 5 -24.01 28.35 17.51
CA VAL A 5 -22.62 27.91 17.64
C VAL A 5 -22.42 26.83 16.58
N SER A 6 -21.59 27.12 15.58
CA SER A 6 -21.21 26.17 14.54
C SER A 6 -20.10 25.27 15.06
N LEU A 7 -20.41 24.02 15.41
CA LEU A 7 -19.40 22.97 15.62
C LEU A 7 -18.91 22.50 14.25
N LEU A 8 -17.65 22.81 13.92
CA LEU A 8 -16.94 22.22 12.79
C LEU A 8 -16.44 20.82 13.22
N PHE A 9 -17.13 19.76 12.79
CA PHE A 9 -16.58 18.40 12.82
C PHE A 9 -15.69 18.22 11.58
N ILE A 10 -14.38 18.25 11.77
CA ILE A 10 -13.41 17.86 10.74
C ILE A 10 -13.34 16.33 10.77
N PHE A 11 -14.02 15.67 9.82
CA PHE A 11 -13.73 14.28 9.48
C PHE A 11 -12.42 14.27 8.67
N VAL A 12 -11.30 13.97 9.32
CA VAL A 12 -10.09 13.53 8.62
C VAL A 12 -10.34 12.08 8.22
N LEU A 13 -10.71 11.86 6.97
CA LEU A 13 -10.77 10.53 6.36
C LEU A 13 -9.33 10.09 6.10
N LEU A 14 -8.66 9.55 7.13
CA LEU A 14 -7.45 8.77 6.96
C LEU A 14 -7.86 7.50 6.22
N ILE A 15 -7.58 7.44 4.92
CA ILE A 15 -7.64 6.20 4.15
C ILE A 15 -6.39 5.41 4.56
N THR A 16 -6.45 4.71 5.69
CA THR A 16 -5.52 3.64 5.99
C THR A 16 -5.86 2.45 5.09
N PRO A 17 -4.87 1.73 4.52
CA PRO A 17 -5.15 0.44 3.93
C PRO A 17 -5.82 -0.44 5.01
N PRO A 18 -6.79 -1.30 4.66
CA PRO A 18 -7.43 -2.16 5.64
C PRO A 18 -6.36 -3.05 6.30
N ALA A 19 -6.14 -2.83 7.59
CA ALA A 19 -5.27 -3.65 8.42
C ALA A 19 -5.73 -5.11 8.38
N CYS A 20 -4.77 -6.02 8.26
CA CYS A 20 -5.03 -7.45 8.21
C CYS A 20 -4.15 -8.17 9.23
N ALA A 21 -4.77 -8.88 10.17
CA ALA A 21 -4.08 -9.55 11.28
C ALA A 21 -3.48 -10.91 10.90
N ILE A 22 -3.37 -11.15 9.59
CA ILE A 22 -2.65 -12.27 9.01
C ILE A 22 -1.78 -11.64 7.94
N THR A 23 -0.46 -11.81 8.07
CA THR A 23 0.43 -11.67 6.92
C THR A 23 0.08 -12.80 5.95
N LEU A 24 -0.73 -12.46 4.94
CA LEU A 24 -0.94 -13.34 3.80
C LEU A 24 0.36 -13.28 3.00
N GLU A 25 1.16 -14.35 3.06
CA GLU A 25 2.28 -14.49 2.13
C GLU A 25 1.70 -14.36 0.72
N ASN A 26 2.09 -13.30 0.02
CA ASN A 26 1.70 -13.13 -1.37
C ASN A 26 2.57 -14.08 -2.20
N THR A 27 2.19 -15.35 -2.24
CA THR A 27 2.98 -16.45 -2.79
C THR A 27 3.09 -16.42 -4.32
N ASN A 28 2.46 -15.46 -5.00
CA ASN A 28 2.51 -15.39 -6.46
C ASN A 28 3.64 -14.47 -6.95
N ILE A 29 4.86 -14.97 -6.85
CA ILE A 29 6.08 -14.34 -7.40
C ILE A 29 6.10 -14.44 -8.95
N TYR A 30 5.17 -15.19 -9.56
CA TYR A 30 5.07 -15.37 -11.00
C TYR A 30 3.64 -15.14 -11.53
N TRP A 31 3.41 -14.01 -12.20
CA TRP A 31 2.19 -13.63 -12.94
C TRP A 31 1.63 -14.68 -13.94
N SER A 32 2.23 -15.86 -14.06
CA SER A 32 1.93 -16.85 -15.08
C SER A 32 0.68 -17.69 -14.85
N THR A 33 0.10 -17.74 -13.65
CA THR A 33 -1.06 -18.64 -13.34
C THR A 33 -2.27 -17.96 -12.68
N GLY A 34 -2.15 -16.71 -12.22
CA GLY A 34 -3.20 -16.03 -11.46
C GLY A 34 -3.20 -14.51 -11.65
N VAL A 35 -4.26 -13.86 -11.15
CA VAL A 35 -4.36 -12.39 -11.13
C VAL A 35 -3.90 -11.89 -9.76
N HIS A 36 -3.05 -10.87 -9.74
CA HIS A 36 -2.59 -10.26 -8.50
C HIS A 36 -3.63 -9.27 -7.95
N THR A 37 -4.07 -9.47 -6.72
CA THR A 37 -4.90 -8.52 -5.98
C THR A 37 -4.20 -8.16 -4.68
N ASP A 38 -4.06 -6.87 -4.43
CA ASP A 38 -3.40 -6.36 -3.22
C ASP A 38 -4.16 -6.82 -1.96
N GLY A 39 -3.38 -7.24 -0.96
CA GLY A 39 -3.92 -7.60 0.36
C GLY A 39 -4.63 -8.95 0.44
N ILE A 40 -4.56 -9.81 -0.57
CA ILE A 40 -5.09 -11.20 -0.51
C ILE A 40 -4.00 -12.22 -0.83
N ASN A 41 -4.20 -13.50 -0.47
CA ASN A 41 -3.35 -14.59 -0.94
C ASN A 41 -3.66 -14.85 -2.43
N ASN A 42 -2.65 -14.68 -3.29
CA ASN A 42 -2.76 -14.82 -4.74
C ASN A 42 -2.42 -16.23 -5.26
N ASP A 43 -2.28 -17.23 -4.38
CA ASP A 43 -2.16 -18.64 -4.78
C ASP A 43 -3.48 -19.11 -5.44
N PRO A 44 -3.48 -19.42 -6.75
CA PRO A 44 -4.69 -19.82 -7.45
C PRO A 44 -5.24 -21.17 -6.94
N TYR A 45 -4.41 -22.04 -6.36
CA TYR A 45 -4.84 -23.30 -5.76
C TYR A 45 -5.61 -23.07 -4.47
N ASP A 46 -5.10 -22.24 -3.55
CA ASP A 46 -5.80 -21.92 -2.29
C ASP A 46 -7.12 -21.21 -2.56
N GLN A 47 -7.13 -20.27 -3.52
CA GLN A 47 -8.35 -19.61 -3.98
C GLN A 47 -9.36 -20.62 -4.58
N ALA A 48 -8.90 -21.59 -5.37
CA ALA A 48 -9.76 -22.63 -5.93
C ALA A 48 -10.33 -23.55 -4.84
N VAL A 49 -9.53 -23.90 -3.82
CA VAL A 49 -9.98 -24.66 -2.65
C VAL A 49 -11.04 -23.88 -1.87
N MET A 50 -10.82 -22.58 -1.61
CA MET A 50 -11.81 -21.71 -0.95
C MET A 50 -13.12 -21.68 -1.73
N LEU A 51 -13.08 -21.34 -3.03
CA LEU A 51 -14.28 -21.28 -3.87
C LEU A 51 -14.97 -22.64 -3.93
N LYS A 52 -14.24 -23.76 -3.93
CA LYS A 52 -14.83 -25.10 -3.88
C LYS A 52 -15.53 -25.40 -2.57
N LYS A 53 -14.92 -25.08 -1.43
CA LYS A 53 -15.56 -25.23 -0.11
C LYS A 53 -16.85 -24.42 0.01
N LEU A 54 -16.90 -23.27 -0.66
CA LEU A 54 -18.09 -22.41 -0.74
C LEU A 54 -19.13 -22.87 -1.79
N GLY A 55 -18.85 -23.92 -2.56
CA GLY A 55 -19.73 -24.39 -3.64
C GLY A 55 -19.69 -23.53 -4.92
N LEU A 56 -18.77 -22.58 -5.02
CA LEU A 56 -18.66 -21.62 -6.12
C LEU A 56 -17.77 -22.09 -7.27
N PHE A 57 -17.00 -23.17 -7.05
CA PHE A 57 -16.11 -23.79 -8.04
C PHE A 57 -16.02 -25.30 -7.76
N GLN A 58 -15.69 -26.14 -8.76
CA GLN A 58 -15.63 -27.60 -8.55
C GLN A 58 -14.39 -28.28 -9.18
N GLY A 59 -13.74 -27.64 -10.16
CA GLY A 59 -12.75 -28.30 -11.01
C GLY A 59 -13.38 -29.26 -12.02
N THR A 60 -12.63 -30.29 -12.41
CA THR A 60 -13.02 -31.42 -13.27
C THR A 60 -12.59 -32.73 -12.61
N GLU A 61 -12.72 -33.85 -13.33
CA GLU A 61 -12.24 -35.17 -12.86
C GLU A 61 -10.72 -35.22 -12.67
N GLN A 62 -9.96 -34.27 -13.25
CA GLN A 62 -8.50 -34.19 -13.16
C GLN A 62 -8.02 -33.13 -12.16
N GLY A 63 -8.89 -32.68 -11.25
CA GLY A 63 -8.60 -31.61 -10.31
C GLY A 63 -9.01 -30.24 -10.85
N PHE A 64 -8.30 -29.18 -10.47
CA PHE A 64 -8.71 -27.81 -10.81
C PHE A 64 -8.30 -27.35 -12.21
N GLU A 65 -7.24 -27.94 -12.77
CA GLU A 65 -6.70 -27.62 -14.10
C GLU A 65 -6.41 -26.10 -14.28
N LEU A 66 -5.74 -25.49 -13.30
CA LEU A 66 -5.56 -24.03 -13.22
C LEU A 66 -4.62 -23.46 -14.29
N GLU A 67 -3.71 -24.28 -14.81
CA GLU A 67 -2.64 -23.88 -15.74
C GLU A 67 -3.03 -23.99 -17.22
N ARG A 68 -4.29 -24.32 -17.53
CA ARG A 68 -4.77 -24.36 -18.92
C ARG A 68 -5.78 -23.28 -19.23
N ASN A 69 -5.90 -22.99 -20.51
CA ASN A 69 -6.97 -22.18 -21.06
C ASN A 69 -8.33 -22.81 -20.78
N MET A 70 -9.35 -21.96 -20.65
CA MET A 70 -10.74 -22.39 -20.58
C MET A 70 -11.54 -21.90 -21.79
N THR A 71 -12.48 -22.73 -22.19
CA THR A 71 -13.46 -22.39 -23.22
C THR A 71 -14.52 -21.44 -22.67
N ARG A 72 -15.17 -20.70 -23.56
CA ARG A 72 -16.30 -19.83 -23.20
C ARG A 72 -17.47 -20.61 -22.57
N ALA A 73 -17.67 -21.87 -22.95
CA ALA A 73 -18.65 -22.76 -22.31
C ALA A 73 -18.27 -23.12 -20.87
N GLU A 74 -16.99 -23.41 -20.60
CA GLU A 74 -16.51 -23.68 -19.23
C GLU A 74 -16.64 -22.42 -18.35
N ALA A 75 -16.32 -21.25 -18.90
CA ALA A 75 -16.51 -19.97 -18.21
C ALA A 75 -17.97 -19.69 -17.86
N ALA A 76 -18.91 -20.06 -18.73
CA ALA A 76 -20.35 -19.97 -18.45
C ALA A 76 -20.76 -20.85 -17.27
N VAL A 77 -20.29 -22.10 -17.23
CA VAL A 77 -20.53 -23.00 -16.08
C VAL A 77 -19.91 -22.43 -14.82
N MET A 78 -18.68 -21.93 -14.90
CA MET A 78 -17.99 -21.31 -13.77
C MET A 78 -18.76 -20.10 -13.22
N LEU A 79 -19.31 -19.24 -14.08
CA LEU A 79 -20.14 -18.11 -13.64
C LEU A 79 -21.44 -18.57 -12.96
N VAL A 80 -22.10 -19.61 -13.46
CA VAL A 80 -23.31 -20.17 -12.82
C VAL A 80 -22.99 -20.69 -11.42
N ARG A 81 -21.86 -21.38 -11.25
CA ARG A 81 -21.38 -21.86 -9.94
C ARG A 81 -21.03 -20.71 -9.02
N PHE A 82 -20.31 -19.70 -9.52
CA PHE A 82 -19.99 -18.48 -8.77
C PHE A 82 -21.24 -17.76 -8.25
N LEU A 83 -22.35 -17.85 -8.97
CA LEU A 83 -23.64 -17.29 -8.57
C LEU A 83 -24.44 -18.22 -7.62
N GLY A 84 -23.89 -19.36 -7.21
CA GLY A 84 -24.58 -20.37 -6.40
C GLY A 84 -25.81 -20.97 -7.07
N ALA A 85 -25.89 -20.92 -8.41
CA ALA A 85 -27.12 -21.18 -9.15
C ALA A 85 -27.17 -22.56 -9.83
N GLU A 86 -26.13 -23.39 -9.70
CA GLU A 86 -25.99 -24.63 -10.48
C GLU A 86 -27.19 -25.58 -10.31
N ASP A 87 -27.61 -25.88 -9.08
CA ASP A 87 -28.74 -26.79 -8.81
C ASP A 87 -30.05 -26.27 -9.44
N LYS A 88 -30.33 -24.97 -9.28
CA LYS A 88 -31.48 -24.29 -9.91
C LYS A 88 -31.41 -24.41 -11.43
N VAL A 89 -30.23 -24.19 -12.00
CA VAL A 89 -30.01 -24.25 -13.45
C VAL A 89 -30.23 -25.67 -13.97
N LEU A 90 -29.70 -26.68 -13.28
CA LEU A 90 -29.82 -28.09 -13.67
C LEU A 90 -31.25 -28.61 -13.54
N ALA A 91 -32.01 -28.18 -12.53
CA ALA A 91 -33.42 -28.53 -12.38
C ALA A 91 -34.34 -27.82 -13.40
N GLY A 92 -33.92 -26.65 -13.89
CA GLY A 92 -34.70 -25.82 -14.81
C GLY A 92 -34.64 -26.26 -16.27
N THR A 93 -35.45 -25.56 -17.08
CA THR A 93 -35.39 -25.59 -18.55
C THR A 93 -35.21 -24.17 -19.04
N TRP A 94 -34.17 -23.95 -19.84
CA TRP A 94 -33.75 -22.64 -20.31
C TRP A 94 -33.58 -22.68 -21.81
N LYS A 95 -33.83 -21.57 -22.50
CA LYS A 95 -33.75 -21.50 -23.97
C LYS A 95 -32.75 -20.44 -24.41
N HIS A 96 -32.01 -20.74 -25.47
CA HIS A 96 -31.14 -19.81 -26.16
C HIS A 96 -31.18 -20.04 -27.69
N PRO A 97 -30.83 -19.03 -28.51
CA PRO A 97 -30.82 -19.17 -29.97
C PRO A 97 -29.55 -19.82 -30.53
N PHE A 98 -28.59 -20.16 -29.67
CA PHE A 98 -27.27 -20.62 -30.10
C PHE A 98 -27.27 -22.08 -30.57
N THR A 99 -26.64 -22.32 -31.72
CA THR A 99 -26.60 -23.63 -32.39
C THR A 99 -25.33 -24.43 -32.10
N ASP A 100 -24.33 -23.79 -31.49
CA ASP A 100 -22.98 -24.33 -31.25
C ASP A 100 -22.68 -24.56 -29.76
N VAL A 101 -23.70 -24.58 -28.90
CA VAL A 101 -23.55 -24.89 -27.47
C VAL A 101 -23.65 -26.41 -27.27
N PRO A 102 -22.67 -27.06 -26.63
CA PRO A 102 -22.72 -28.50 -26.38
C PRO A 102 -23.74 -28.83 -25.28
N LYS A 103 -24.29 -30.06 -25.31
CA LYS A 103 -25.36 -30.50 -24.40
C LYS A 103 -25.04 -30.30 -22.91
N TRP A 104 -23.77 -30.46 -22.50
CA TRP A 104 -23.36 -30.30 -21.11
C TRP A 104 -23.42 -28.83 -20.63
N ALA A 105 -23.26 -27.86 -21.55
CA ALA A 105 -23.30 -26.44 -21.25
C ALA A 105 -24.67 -25.79 -21.54
N ASP A 106 -25.56 -26.49 -22.26
CA ASP A 106 -26.84 -25.98 -22.78
C ASP A 106 -27.69 -25.27 -21.70
N LYS A 107 -27.95 -25.95 -20.58
CA LYS A 107 -28.73 -25.36 -19.46
C LYS A 107 -28.05 -24.14 -18.85
N HIS A 108 -26.73 -24.18 -18.68
CA HIS A 108 -25.94 -23.10 -18.09
C HIS A 108 -25.98 -21.85 -18.98
N VAL A 109 -25.67 -22.01 -20.27
CA VAL A 109 -25.72 -20.92 -21.24
C VAL A 109 -27.15 -20.40 -21.40
N GLY A 110 -28.15 -21.28 -21.40
CA GLY A 110 -29.55 -20.91 -21.51
C GLY A 110 -30.00 -20.02 -20.37
N TRP A 111 -29.68 -20.39 -19.13
CA TRP A 111 -30.03 -19.60 -17.96
C TRP A 111 -29.31 -18.24 -17.95
N LEU A 112 -28.01 -18.22 -18.22
CA LEU A 112 -27.25 -16.97 -18.31
C LEU A 112 -27.78 -16.05 -19.40
N TYR A 113 -28.17 -16.61 -20.55
CA TYR A 113 -28.72 -15.83 -21.67
C TYR A 113 -30.05 -15.18 -21.29
N GLN A 114 -30.99 -15.96 -20.72
CA GLN A 114 -32.28 -15.43 -20.28
C GLN A 114 -32.16 -14.46 -19.10
N SER A 115 -31.12 -14.61 -18.28
CA SER A 115 -30.83 -13.72 -17.15
C SER A 115 -30.04 -12.46 -17.54
N GLY A 116 -29.72 -12.28 -18.83
CA GLY A 116 -28.96 -11.15 -19.36
C GLY A 116 -27.48 -11.13 -18.98
N LEU A 117 -26.95 -12.24 -18.46
CA LEU A 117 -25.58 -12.37 -17.95
C LEU A 117 -24.57 -12.73 -19.05
N THR A 118 -25.04 -13.33 -20.15
CA THR A 118 -24.19 -13.66 -21.30
C THR A 118 -24.83 -13.27 -22.63
N LYS A 119 -23.99 -13.03 -23.63
CA LYS A 119 -24.37 -12.72 -25.02
C LYS A 119 -23.58 -13.64 -25.96
N GLY A 120 -24.16 -13.96 -27.11
CA GLY A 120 -23.47 -14.70 -28.17
C GLY A 120 -22.52 -13.81 -28.97
N VAL A 121 -21.59 -14.44 -29.69
CA VAL A 121 -20.71 -13.76 -30.66
C VAL A 121 -21.46 -13.38 -31.95
N SER A 122 -22.63 -13.98 -32.17
CA SER A 122 -23.62 -13.57 -33.18
C SER A 122 -25.04 -13.91 -32.72
N LYS A 123 -26.04 -13.63 -33.56
CA LYS A 123 -27.45 -13.94 -33.27
C LYS A 123 -27.72 -15.44 -33.02
N THR A 124 -26.94 -16.35 -33.61
CA THR A 124 -27.18 -17.80 -33.57
C THR A 124 -25.95 -18.61 -33.12
N ARG A 125 -24.86 -17.94 -32.72
CA ARG A 125 -23.62 -18.57 -32.26
C ARG A 125 -23.17 -18.00 -30.93
N TYR A 126 -22.86 -18.89 -30.00
CA TYR A 126 -22.28 -18.56 -28.69
C TYR A 126 -20.75 -18.46 -28.74
N GLY A 127 -20.11 -19.25 -29.61
CA GLY A 127 -18.65 -19.43 -29.58
C GLY A 127 -18.21 -20.36 -28.44
N ALA A 128 -19.00 -21.40 -28.15
CA ALA A 128 -18.83 -22.25 -26.97
C ALA A 128 -17.44 -22.91 -26.85
N SER A 129 -16.85 -23.30 -27.97
CA SER A 129 -15.53 -23.94 -28.05
C SER A 129 -14.37 -22.95 -28.16
N ASN A 130 -14.64 -21.64 -28.28
CA ASN A 130 -13.59 -20.64 -28.36
C ASN A 130 -12.96 -20.47 -26.98
N ASN A 131 -11.65 -20.24 -26.94
CA ASN A 131 -11.00 -19.76 -25.72
C ASN A 131 -11.62 -18.41 -25.34
N ILE A 132 -11.93 -18.25 -24.07
CA ILE A 132 -12.38 -16.98 -23.53
C ILE A 132 -11.17 -16.11 -23.20
N THR A 133 -11.31 -14.81 -23.36
CA THR A 133 -10.30 -13.82 -22.96
C THR A 133 -10.57 -13.32 -21.53
N LEU A 134 -9.58 -12.70 -20.89
CA LEU A 134 -9.76 -12.08 -19.58
C LEU A 134 -10.85 -11.02 -19.63
N GLU A 135 -10.82 -10.13 -20.62
CA GLU A 135 -11.84 -9.08 -20.78
C GLU A 135 -13.25 -9.66 -20.86
N GLN A 136 -13.44 -10.74 -21.64
CA GLN A 136 -14.74 -11.39 -21.77
C GLN A 136 -15.24 -12.01 -20.46
N TYR A 137 -14.34 -12.57 -19.65
CA TYR A 137 -14.69 -13.11 -18.34
C TYR A 137 -14.94 -12.00 -17.31
N ALA A 138 -14.19 -10.90 -17.39
CA ALA A 138 -14.43 -9.72 -16.56
C ALA A 138 -15.83 -9.11 -16.84
N ILE A 139 -16.27 -9.08 -18.11
CA ILE A 139 -17.65 -8.69 -18.48
C ILE A 139 -18.70 -9.63 -17.85
N PHE A 140 -18.44 -10.94 -17.80
CA PHE A 140 -19.34 -11.92 -17.20
C PHE A 140 -19.55 -11.64 -15.71
N LEU A 141 -18.46 -11.42 -14.97
CA LEU A 141 -18.50 -11.04 -13.56
C LEU A 141 -19.14 -9.66 -13.35
N SER A 142 -18.79 -8.68 -14.18
CA SER A 142 -19.37 -7.32 -14.13
C SER A 142 -20.89 -7.37 -14.27
N ARG A 143 -21.43 -8.09 -15.26
CA ARG A 143 -22.89 -8.26 -15.41
C ARG A 143 -23.54 -8.93 -14.21
N ALA A 144 -22.86 -9.88 -13.58
CA ALA A 144 -23.36 -10.54 -12.38
C ALA A 144 -23.46 -9.58 -11.19
N ILE A 145 -22.43 -8.75 -10.99
CA ILE A 145 -22.27 -7.88 -9.83
C ILE A 145 -23.04 -6.56 -9.99
N SER A 146 -22.98 -5.94 -11.16
CA SER A 146 -23.50 -4.57 -11.41
C SER A 146 -24.58 -4.49 -12.49
N GLY A 147 -24.77 -5.55 -13.27
CA GLY A 147 -25.74 -5.57 -14.38
C GLY A 147 -25.27 -4.82 -15.64
N ASN A 148 -24.00 -4.40 -15.72
CA ASN A 148 -23.43 -3.71 -16.87
C ASN A 148 -22.06 -4.29 -17.29
N ASP A 149 -21.53 -3.79 -18.42
CA ASP A 149 -20.29 -4.28 -19.03
C ASP A 149 -19.04 -3.49 -18.56
N ASN A 150 -19.17 -2.52 -17.65
CA ASN A 150 -18.08 -1.65 -17.16
C ASN A 150 -17.19 -2.37 -16.14
N TRP A 151 -16.54 -3.45 -16.57
CA TRP A 151 -15.74 -4.31 -15.70
C TRP A 151 -14.60 -3.56 -14.98
N GLU A 152 -13.98 -2.57 -15.64
CA GLU A 152 -12.88 -1.78 -15.07
C GLU A 152 -13.41 -0.84 -13.98
N GLY A 153 -14.44 -0.05 -14.30
CA GLY A 153 -15.03 0.86 -13.31
C GLY A 153 -15.73 0.16 -12.14
N ASN A 154 -16.11 -1.11 -12.32
CA ASN A 154 -16.64 -1.95 -11.24
C ASN A 154 -15.53 -2.65 -10.42
N GLY A 155 -14.25 -2.50 -10.78
CA GLY A 155 -13.12 -3.08 -10.08
C GLY A 155 -12.93 -4.58 -10.28
N VAL A 156 -13.52 -5.16 -11.35
CA VAL A 156 -13.38 -6.60 -11.64
C VAL A 156 -11.98 -6.92 -12.12
N ALA A 157 -11.45 -6.13 -13.05
CA ALA A 157 -10.09 -6.25 -13.59
C ALA A 157 -9.55 -4.86 -13.94
N THR A 158 -8.24 -4.74 -14.18
CA THR A 158 -7.60 -3.51 -14.67
C THR A 158 -7.29 -3.58 -16.17
N ALA A 159 -7.13 -2.43 -16.82
CA ALA A 159 -6.69 -2.38 -18.22
C ALA A 159 -5.33 -3.06 -18.44
N ASP A 160 -4.42 -2.96 -17.47
CA ASP A 160 -3.10 -3.61 -17.54
C ASP A 160 -3.20 -5.14 -17.43
N GLU A 161 -4.09 -5.66 -16.58
CA GLU A 161 -4.38 -7.10 -16.52
C GLU A 161 -4.94 -7.61 -17.86
N VAL A 162 -5.90 -6.89 -18.45
CA VAL A 162 -6.44 -7.24 -19.78
C VAL A 162 -5.33 -7.20 -20.83
N LYS A 163 -4.49 -6.16 -20.83
CA LYS A 163 -3.37 -6.05 -21.79
C LYS A 163 -2.41 -7.22 -21.63
N LEU A 164 -2.01 -7.54 -20.41
CA LEU A 164 -1.08 -8.62 -20.11
C LEU A 164 -1.63 -9.97 -20.60
N TRP A 165 -2.85 -10.34 -20.19
CA TRP A 165 -3.40 -11.66 -20.49
C TRP A 165 -3.84 -11.78 -21.95
N ASP A 166 -4.57 -10.80 -22.47
CA ASP A 166 -5.21 -10.93 -23.77
C ASP A 166 -4.30 -10.53 -24.94
N LYS A 167 -3.35 -9.61 -24.73
CA LYS A 167 -2.48 -9.10 -25.81
C LYS A 167 -1.04 -9.60 -25.70
N GLU A 168 -0.45 -9.60 -24.52
CA GLU A 168 0.97 -9.95 -24.34
C GLU A 168 1.15 -11.48 -24.24
N ASN A 169 0.38 -12.14 -23.38
CA ASN A 169 0.37 -13.61 -23.28
C ASN A 169 -0.42 -14.24 -24.45
N GLY A 170 -1.52 -13.61 -24.85
CA GLY A 170 -2.42 -14.12 -25.89
C GLY A 170 -3.26 -15.32 -25.44
N PHE A 171 -3.38 -15.54 -24.13
CA PHE A 171 -4.15 -16.64 -23.54
C PHE A 171 -4.65 -16.26 -22.14
N PHE A 172 -5.71 -16.93 -21.66
CA PHE A 172 -6.31 -16.67 -20.34
C PHE A 172 -6.57 -17.99 -19.61
N LEU A 173 -5.87 -18.17 -18.50
CA LEU A 173 -5.87 -19.41 -17.75
C LEU A 173 -7.01 -19.48 -16.74
N ARG A 174 -7.39 -20.71 -16.40
CA ARG A 174 -8.43 -20.99 -15.43
C ARG A 174 -8.09 -20.51 -14.01
N GLY A 175 -6.82 -20.51 -13.62
CA GLY A 175 -6.34 -19.92 -12.36
C GLY A 175 -6.57 -18.40 -12.29
N ALA A 176 -6.34 -17.68 -13.39
CA ALA A 176 -6.64 -16.26 -13.46
C ALA A 176 -8.16 -15.98 -13.32
N ALA A 177 -9.02 -16.83 -13.88
CA ALA A 177 -10.47 -16.76 -13.68
C ALA A 177 -10.89 -17.00 -12.22
N VAL A 178 -10.22 -17.91 -11.52
CA VAL A 178 -10.39 -18.15 -10.08
C VAL A 178 -10.00 -16.89 -9.28
N GLY A 179 -8.89 -16.25 -9.65
CA GLY A 179 -8.46 -14.98 -9.05
C GLY A 179 -9.48 -13.86 -9.22
N LEU A 180 -9.99 -13.65 -10.44
CA LEU A 180 -11.03 -12.65 -10.69
C LEU A 180 -12.33 -12.95 -9.94
N SER A 181 -12.70 -14.23 -9.82
CA SER A 181 -13.87 -14.65 -9.04
C SER A 181 -13.68 -14.40 -7.54
N THR A 182 -12.48 -14.66 -7.03
CA THR A 182 -12.11 -14.38 -5.63
C THR A 182 -12.19 -12.89 -5.33
N ARG A 183 -11.60 -12.04 -6.17
CA ARG A 183 -11.71 -10.58 -6.08
C ARG A 183 -13.17 -10.13 -6.11
N ALA A 184 -13.97 -10.69 -7.02
CA ALA A 184 -15.37 -10.36 -7.20
C ALA A 184 -16.22 -10.58 -5.93
N LEU A 185 -15.85 -11.50 -5.03
CA LEU A 185 -16.56 -11.68 -3.76
C LEU A 185 -16.54 -10.43 -2.87
N GLY A 186 -15.44 -9.67 -2.89
CA GLY A 186 -15.27 -8.45 -2.10
C GLY A 186 -15.86 -7.19 -2.72
N LEU A 187 -16.26 -7.23 -4.00
CA LEU A 187 -16.83 -6.09 -4.69
C LEU A 187 -18.28 -5.83 -4.24
N THR A 188 -18.67 -4.55 -4.21
CA THR A 188 -20.05 -4.16 -3.92
C THR A 188 -21.00 -4.71 -4.99
N TYR A 189 -22.03 -5.43 -4.55
CA TYR A 189 -23.09 -5.91 -5.44
C TYR A 189 -24.02 -4.74 -5.76
N THR A 190 -23.93 -4.19 -6.98
CA THR A 190 -24.70 -2.99 -7.38
C THR A 190 -25.91 -3.25 -8.26
N ARG A 191 -26.07 -4.50 -8.71
CA ARG A 191 -27.22 -4.89 -9.51
C ARG A 191 -28.52 -4.66 -8.73
N ASN A 192 -29.52 -4.13 -9.43
CA ASN A 192 -30.81 -3.68 -8.88
C ASN A 192 -30.71 -2.50 -7.89
N GLY A 193 -29.67 -1.66 -8.02
CA GLY A 193 -29.55 -0.41 -7.25
C GLY A 193 -29.10 -0.60 -5.80
N ASN A 194 -28.41 -1.71 -5.52
CA ASN A 194 -27.81 -1.95 -4.21
C ASN A 194 -26.47 -1.20 -4.10
N TYR A 195 -26.18 -0.62 -2.93
CA TYR A 195 -24.87 -0.02 -2.66
C TYR A 195 -24.39 -0.31 -1.23
N THR A 196 -24.98 -1.31 -0.58
CA THR A 196 -24.83 -1.55 0.87
C THR A 196 -24.06 -2.81 1.19
N TYR A 197 -24.02 -3.80 0.30
CA TYR A 197 -23.35 -5.07 0.58
C TYR A 197 -22.58 -5.65 -0.60
N THR A 198 -21.63 -6.52 -0.28
CA THR A 198 -20.73 -7.16 -1.24
C THR A 198 -21.38 -8.35 -1.96
N MET A 199 -20.74 -8.83 -3.02
CA MET A 199 -21.15 -10.06 -3.70
C MET A 199 -21.15 -11.27 -2.74
N ALA A 200 -20.17 -11.38 -1.84
CA ALA A 200 -20.19 -12.42 -0.81
C ALA A 200 -21.41 -12.33 0.10
N GLN A 201 -21.75 -11.12 0.58
CA GLN A 201 -22.94 -10.92 1.41
C GLN A 201 -24.24 -11.18 0.64
N TYR A 202 -24.30 -10.86 -0.65
CA TYR A 202 -25.41 -11.24 -1.53
C TYR A 202 -25.60 -12.77 -1.53
N LEU A 203 -24.53 -13.54 -1.74
CA LEU A 203 -24.57 -15.00 -1.77
C LEU A 203 -24.99 -15.60 -0.43
N VAL A 204 -24.54 -15.02 0.70
CA VAL A 204 -25.03 -15.38 2.05
C VAL A 204 -26.53 -15.13 2.16
N ASN A 205 -27.02 -13.97 1.72
CA ASN A 205 -28.45 -13.64 1.76
C ASN A 205 -29.30 -14.57 0.88
N GLN A 206 -28.71 -15.13 -0.18
CA GLN A 206 -29.35 -16.15 -1.03
C GLN A 206 -29.26 -17.57 -0.44
N GLY A 207 -28.55 -17.77 0.68
CA GLY A 207 -28.37 -19.07 1.31
C GLY A 207 -27.39 -20.00 0.59
N VAL A 208 -26.50 -19.46 -0.26
CA VAL A 208 -25.49 -20.25 -0.99
C VAL A 208 -24.44 -20.82 -0.03
N PHE A 209 -24.02 -20.02 0.95
CA PHE A 209 -23.18 -20.43 2.06
C PHE A 209 -23.47 -19.56 3.30
N THR A 210 -23.06 -20.01 4.47
CA THR A 210 -23.19 -19.27 5.73
C THR A 210 -21.95 -18.41 6.03
N PRO A 211 -22.04 -17.39 6.90
CA PRO A 211 -20.86 -16.66 7.36
C PRO A 211 -19.77 -17.57 7.98
N GLN A 212 -20.17 -18.62 8.71
CA GLN A 212 -19.24 -19.59 9.27
C GLN A 212 -18.50 -20.39 8.19
N GLN A 213 -19.21 -20.83 7.14
CA GLN A 213 -18.58 -21.50 5.99
C GLN A 213 -17.60 -20.58 5.27
N LEU A 214 -17.92 -19.28 5.18
CA LEU A 214 -17.01 -18.28 4.64
C LEU A 214 -15.76 -18.12 5.51
N LEU A 215 -15.92 -17.99 6.84
CA LEU A 215 -14.80 -17.93 7.77
C LEU A 215 -13.86 -19.12 7.59
N ASP A 216 -14.40 -20.34 7.55
CA ASP A 216 -13.60 -21.57 7.48
C ASP A 216 -12.95 -21.80 6.10
N ALA A 217 -13.58 -21.31 5.02
CA ALA A 217 -13.05 -21.46 3.67
C ALA A 217 -12.03 -20.38 3.32
N ALA A 218 -12.24 -19.15 3.77
CA ALA A 218 -11.51 -17.96 3.31
C ALA A 218 -10.38 -17.52 4.25
N TRP A 219 -10.28 -18.09 5.46
CA TRP A 219 -9.17 -17.79 6.37
C TRP A 219 -7.83 -18.18 5.74
N GLY A 220 -6.90 -17.22 5.62
CA GLY A 220 -5.63 -17.41 4.90
C GLY A 220 -5.72 -17.19 3.38
N VAL A 221 -6.90 -16.82 2.86
CA VAL A 221 -7.10 -16.47 1.45
C VAL A 221 -7.54 -15.01 1.30
N LEU A 222 -8.65 -14.67 1.94
CA LEU A 222 -9.18 -13.31 1.98
C LEU A 222 -8.85 -12.65 3.32
N PRO A 223 -8.46 -11.37 3.32
CA PRO A 223 -8.06 -10.67 4.53
C PRO A 223 -9.27 -10.44 5.45
N PRO A 224 -9.20 -10.84 6.74
CA PRO A 224 -10.14 -10.32 7.73
C PRO A 224 -9.93 -8.81 7.91
N LYS A 225 -11.03 -8.10 8.19
CA LYS A 225 -11.03 -6.71 8.64
C LYS A 225 -11.76 -6.58 9.96
N TYR A 226 -11.20 -5.79 10.87
CA TYR A 226 -11.75 -5.53 12.20
C TYR A 226 -12.33 -4.12 12.25
N LEU A 227 -13.64 -4.02 12.52
CA LEU A 227 -14.40 -2.78 12.37
C LEU A 227 -15.40 -2.59 13.52
N TYR A 228 -15.68 -1.33 13.86
CA TYR A 228 -16.81 -0.95 14.70
C TYR A 228 -18.04 -0.76 13.81
N LEU A 229 -19.03 -1.64 13.93
CA LEU A 229 -20.25 -1.61 13.10
C LEU A 229 -21.53 -1.27 13.89
N ASP A 230 -21.40 -1.03 15.20
CA ASP A 230 -22.49 -0.58 16.06
C ASP A 230 -22.07 0.59 16.96
N ASN A 231 -23.05 1.23 17.58
CA ASN A 231 -22.83 2.33 18.53
C ASN A 231 -22.49 1.83 19.94
N GLU A 232 -22.50 0.51 20.15
CA GLU A 232 -22.20 -0.11 21.43
C GLU A 232 -20.68 -0.30 21.60
N GLY A 233 -19.91 -0.26 20.51
CA GLY A 233 -18.45 -0.37 20.54
C GLY A 233 -17.97 -1.83 20.52
N HIS A 234 -18.73 -2.73 19.92
CA HIS A 234 -18.24 -4.08 19.64
C HIS A 234 -17.31 -4.08 18.44
N ILE A 235 -16.35 -5.00 18.43
CA ILE A 235 -15.45 -5.21 17.30
C ILE A 235 -15.96 -6.38 16.48
N TYR A 236 -16.12 -6.15 15.18
CA TYR A 236 -16.60 -7.12 14.21
C TYR A 236 -15.46 -7.58 13.33
N ASN A 237 -15.35 -8.89 13.11
CA ASN A 237 -14.53 -9.47 12.06
C ASN A 237 -15.38 -9.61 10.80
N THR A 238 -14.89 -9.05 9.69
CA THR A 238 -15.50 -9.20 8.38
C THR A 238 -14.54 -9.82 7.37
N ILE A 239 -15.05 -10.70 6.52
CA ILE A 239 -14.31 -11.23 5.35
C ILE A 239 -15.15 -10.94 4.11
N ALA A 240 -14.54 -10.29 3.11
CA ALA A 240 -15.25 -9.82 1.91
C ALA A 240 -16.56 -9.06 2.24
N GLY A 241 -16.55 -8.25 3.30
CA GLY A 241 -17.71 -7.46 3.75
C GLY A 241 -18.82 -8.24 4.46
N VAL A 242 -18.65 -9.55 4.67
CA VAL A 242 -19.57 -10.38 5.47
C VAL A 242 -19.10 -10.38 6.91
N VAL A 243 -19.99 -10.08 7.86
CA VAL A 243 -19.72 -10.26 9.30
C VAL A 243 -19.60 -11.75 9.60
N VAL A 244 -18.42 -12.18 10.04
CA VAL A 244 -18.10 -13.57 10.37
C VAL A 244 -17.83 -13.80 11.86
N GLY A 245 -17.65 -12.73 12.63
CA GLY A 245 -17.47 -12.78 14.08
C GLY A 245 -17.72 -11.43 14.73
N LYS A 246 -17.98 -11.45 16.03
CA LYS A 246 -18.23 -10.26 16.86
C LYS A 246 -17.71 -10.54 18.27
N THR A 247 -17.09 -9.56 18.92
CA THR A 247 -16.74 -9.64 20.34
C THR A 247 -17.97 -9.78 21.22
N GLU A 248 -17.87 -10.52 22.32
CA GLU A 248 -18.92 -10.57 23.35
C GLU A 248 -18.91 -9.33 24.26
N ILE A 249 -17.79 -8.61 24.28
CA ILE A 249 -17.56 -7.38 25.04
C ILE A 249 -17.77 -6.17 24.11
N ALA A 250 -18.34 -5.10 24.66
CA ALA A 250 -18.62 -3.84 23.98
C ALA A 250 -17.70 -2.70 24.51
N HIS A 251 -17.98 -1.48 24.06
CA HIS A 251 -17.32 -0.25 24.51
C HIS A 251 -15.80 -0.18 24.29
N PHE A 252 -15.27 -0.97 23.34
CA PHE A 252 -13.89 -0.81 22.93
C PHE A 252 -13.71 0.53 22.21
N SER A 253 -12.65 1.26 22.54
CA SER A 253 -12.36 2.58 21.96
C SER A 253 -11.17 2.58 21.01
N GLU A 254 -10.22 1.65 21.20
CA GLU A 254 -8.99 1.60 20.40
C GLU A 254 -8.57 0.15 20.15
N MET A 255 -8.06 -0.13 18.95
CA MET A 255 -7.46 -1.40 18.56
C MET A 255 -6.00 -1.17 18.13
N THR A 256 -5.12 -2.11 18.44
CA THR A 256 -3.71 -2.05 18.05
C THR A 256 -3.15 -3.44 17.76
N GLY A 257 -2.16 -3.54 16.87
CA GLY A 257 -1.59 -4.81 16.44
C GLY A 257 -2.46 -5.61 15.46
N VAL A 258 -3.50 -4.98 14.88
CA VAL A 258 -4.38 -5.56 13.86
C VAL A 258 -3.69 -5.83 12.52
N ASP A 259 -2.49 -5.32 12.34
CA ASP A 259 -1.58 -5.49 11.20
C ASP A 259 -0.38 -6.38 11.55
N SER A 260 -0.31 -6.90 12.78
CA SER A 260 0.75 -7.81 13.20
C SER A 260 0.49 -9.24 12.71
N PRO A 261 1.52 -10.10 12.62
CA PRO A 261 1.37 -11.50 12.24
C PRO A 261 0.77 -12.38 13.35
N LEU A 262 0.47 -11.82 14.52
CA LEU A 262 -0.06 -12.56 15.65
C LEU A 262 -1.50 -13.04 15.38
N PRO A 263 -1.90 -14.19 15.95
CA PRO A 263 -3.28 -14.69 15.83
C PRO A 263 -4.28 -13.90 16.68
N TYR A 264 -3.88 -12.75 17.21
CA TYR A 264 -4.67 -11.85 18.04
C TYR A 264 -4.21 -10.40 17.86
N PHE A 265 -5.07 -9.47 18.25
CA PHE A 265 -4.73 -8.06 18.39
C PHE A 265 -5.18 -7.57 19.78
N TYR A 266 -4.83 -6.34 20.13
CA TYR A 266 -5.18 -5.76 21.42
C TYR A 266 -6.23 -4.68 21.28
N ALA A 267 -7.10 -4.56 22.28
CA ALA A 267 -8.04 -3.46 22.38
C ALA A 267 -8.27 -3.07 23.84
N CYS A 268 -8.63 -1.82 24.08
CA CYS A 268 -8.95 -1.32 25.42
C CYS A 268 -10.41 -0.88 25.53
N THR A 269 -10.97 -1.07 26.73
CA THR A 269 -12.32 -0.63 27.10
C THR A 269 -12.28 0.02 28.48
N GLN A 270 -13.20 0.93 28.71
CA GLN A 270 -13.32 1.66 29.97
C GLN A 270 -14.18 0.86 30.95
N GLU A 271 -13.61 0.49 32.09
CA GLU A 271 -14.32 -0.16 33.21
C GLU A 271 -14.40 0.78 34.43
N GLU A 272 -15.22 0.44 35.43
CA GLU A 272 -15.37 1.23 36.68
C GLU A 272 -14.05 1.41 37.44
N SER A 273 -13.14 0.43 37.33
CA SER A 273 -11.87 0.35 38.04
C SER A 273 -10.68 0.93 37.27
N GLY A 274 -10.83 1.23 35.97
CA GLY A 274 -9.66 1.39 35.11
C GLY A 274 -9.96 1.27 33.64
N VAL A 275 -8.95 1.58 32.83
CA VAL A 275 -8.89 1.04 31.47
C VAL A 275 -8.47 -0.42 31.55
N ALA A 276 -9.27 -1.30 30.93
CA ALA A 276 -8.97 -2.71 30.82
C ALA A 276 -8.42 -3.04 29.42
N LEU A 277 -7.29 -3.74 29.39
CA LEU A 277 -6.66 -4.24 28.17
C LEU A 277 -7.13 -5.66 27.88
N TYR A 278 -7.51 -5.92 26.63
CA TYR A 278 -7.90 -7.24 26.16
C TYR A 278 -7.04 -7.64 24.96
N ARG A 279 -6.69 -8.93 24.92
CA ARG A 279 -6.18 -9.61 23.74
C ARG A 279 -7.36 -10.33 23.07
N ILE A 280 -7.62 -10.04 21.81
CA ILE A 280 -8.77 -10.54 21.06
C ILE A 280 -8.27 -11.48 19.97
N ASN A 281 -8.72 -12.73 19.97
CA ASN A 281 -8.37 -13.69 18.93
C ASN A 281 -8.91 -13.23 17.57
N CYS A 282 -8.04 -13.14 16.57
CA CYS A 282 -8.36 -12.65 15.23
C CYS A 282 -9.47 -13.44 14.55
N ARG A 283 -9.54 -14.76 14.79
CA ARG A 283 -10.48 -15.66 14.12
C ARG A 283 -11.76 -15.85 14.93
N THR A 284 -11.63 -16.21 16.21
CA THR A 284 -12.76 -16.58 17.08
C THR A 284 -13.43 -15.38 17.72
N MET A 285 -12.78 -14.21 17.75
CA MET A 285 -13.21 -13.00 18.46
C MET A 285 -13.34 -13.19 19.98
N GLU A 286 -12.72 -14.24 20.53
CA GLU A 286 -12.63 -14.49 21.96
C GLU A 286 -11.76 -13.42 22.64
N CYS A 287 -12.29 -12.81 23.70
CA CYS A 287 -11.64 -11.75 24.45
C CYS A 287 -10.95 -12.32 25.70
N THR A 288 -9.62 -12.22 25.77
CA THR A 288 -8.85 -12.53 26.98
C THR A 288 -8.42 -11.24 27.66
N ARG A 289 -8.84 -11.01 28.91
CA ARG A 289 -8.37 -9.86 29.69
C ARG A 289 -6.88 -10.01 30.02
N ILE A 290 -6.13 -8.93 29.88
CA ILE A 290 -4.71 -8.84 30.20
C ILE A 290 -4.55 -7.98 31.46
N VAL A 291 -4.01 -8.55 32.52
CA VAL A 291 -4.01 -7.98 33.87
C VAL A 291 -2.61 -7.45 34.22
N PRO A 292 -2.48 -6.24 34.79
CA PRO A 292 -1.18 -5.79 35.24
C PRO A 292 -0.62 -6.72 36.34
N ALA A 293 0.70 -6.91 36.36
CA ALA A 293 1.38 -7.73 37.36
C ALA A 293 1.29 -7.11 38.76
N GLU A 294 1.29 -5.77 38.80
CA GLU A 294 1.16 -4.94 39.99
C GLU A 294 0.00 -3.96 39.77
N GLU A 295 -0.81 -3.73 40.80
CA GLU A 295 -1.91 -2.74 40.71
C GLU A 295 -1.31 -1.35 40.46
N PRO A 296 -1.79 -0.59 39.47
CA PRO A 296 -1.29 0.75 39.22
C PRO A 296 -1.57 1.65 40.44
N ASP A 297 -0.57 2.44 40.84
CA ASP A 297 -0.65 3.34 41.99
C ASP A 297 -1.77 4.40 41.86
N ASP A 298 -2.16 4.74 40.62
CA ASP A 298 -3.22 5.70 40.31
C ASP A 298 -3.97 5.33 39.01
N TYR A 299 -5.25 5.72 38.96
CA TYR A 299 -6.09 5.59 37.76
C TYR A 299 -5.70 6.66 36.71
N HIS A 300 -5.43 6.23 35.48
CA HIS A 300 -5.21 7.10 34.33
C HIS A 300 -5.99 6.63 33.10
N ASP A 301 -6.17 7.53 32.12
CA ASP A 301 -6.74 7.27 30.80
C ASP A 301 -5.75 6.52 29.90
N TRP A 302 -5.28 5.36 30.36
CA TRP A 302 -4.27 4.58 29.65
C TRP A 302 -4.78 4.12 28.29
N THR A 303 -3.93 4.28 27.29
CA THR A 303 -4.09 3.74 25.93
C THR A 303 -2.89 2.86 25.63
N TYR A 304 -3.06 1.95 24.68
CA TYR A 304 -2.06 0.92 24.40
C TYR A 304 -1.75 0.85 22.91
N THR A 305 -0.47 0.77 22.57
CA THR A 305 0.00 0.64 21.19
C THR A 305 0.95 -0.55 21.11
N TYR A 306 0.55 -1.59 20.39
CA TYR A 306 1.40 -2.73 20.09
C TYR A 306 2.63 -2.29 19.31
N ALA A 307 3.81 -2.70 19.78
CA ALA A 307 5.09 -2.38 19.17
C ALA A 307 5.64 -3.57 18.39
N SER A 308 5.90 -4.70 19.08
CA SER A 308 6.47 -5.91 18.47
C SER A 308 6.31 -7.12 19.39
N THR A 309 6.57 -8.32 18.87
CA THR A 309 6.76 -9.55 19.64
C THR A 309 8.18 -10.02 19.45
N LEU A 310 8.93 -10.11 20.55
CA LEU A 310 10.31 -10.62 20.55
C LEU A 310 10.39 -11.82 21.46
N ASN A 311 10.91 -12.94 20.95
CA ASN A 311 11.06 -14.19 21.70
C ASN A 311 9.79 -14.64 22.45
N GLY A 312 8.62 -14.46 21.83
CA GLY A 312 7.32 -14.81 22.39
C GLY A 312 6.80 -13.87 23.49
N THR A 313 7.43 -12.71 23.67
CA THR A 313 6.97 -11.64 24.56
C THR A 313 6.43 -10.48 23.73
N ASP A 314 5.19 -10.08 24.00
CA ASP A 314 4.56 -8.97 23.28
C ASP A 314 4.88 -7.65 24.00
N TYR A 315 5.43 -6.69 23.28
CA TYR A 315 5.76 -5.37 23.80
C TYR A 315 4.73 -4.37 23.34
N LEU A 316 4.13 -3.65 24.29
CA LEU A 316 3.18 -2.58 24.03
C LEU A 316 3.66 -1.30 24.70
N PHE A 317 3.44 -0.17 24.05
CA PHE A 317 3.50 1.11 24.73
C PHE A 317 2.20 1.33 25.50
N GLN A 318 2.31 1.64 26.78
CA GLN A 318 1.21 2.12 27.61
C GLN A 318 1.38 3.64 27.76
N HIS A 319 0.43 4.44 27.32
CA HIS A 319 0.56 5.90 27.32
C HIS A 319 -0.73 6.61 27.74
N SER A 320 -0.59 7.75 28.41
CA SER A 320 -1.69 8.56 28.93
C SER A 320 -1.41 10.02 28.65
N LYS A 321 -2.37 10.66 27.98
CA LYS A 321 -2.31 12.10 27.69
C LYS A 321 -2.53 12.93 28.95
N THR A 322 -3.40 12.49 29.85
CA THR A 322 -3.66 13.25 31.09
C THR A 322 -2.50 13.17 32.08
N ALA A 323 -1.80 12.03 32.13
CA ALA A 323 -0.63 11.84 32.98
C ALA A 323 0.67 12.35 32.35
N ASP A 324 0.69 12.61 31.04
CA ASP A 324 1.90 12.93 30.27
C ASP A 324 2.99 11.86 30.45
N LYS A 325 2.58 10.59 30.29
CA LYS A 325 3.42 9.40 30.53
C LYS A 325 3.37 8.44 29.37
N VAL A 326 4.52 7.85 29.08
CA VAL A 326 4.69 6.72 28.16
C VAL A 326 5.56 5.67 28.86
N ASN A 327 5.10 4.43 28.88
CA ASN A 327 5.82 3.28 29.39
C ASN A 327 5.93 2.22 28.29
N LEU A 328 6.98 1.40 28.31
CA LEU A 328 6.99 0.11 27.62
C LEU A 328 6.58 -0.97 28.61
N VAL A 329 5.59 -1.77 28.23
CA VAL A 329 5.15 -2.94 28.98
C VAL A 329 5.45 -4.23 28.20
N ALA A 330 5.78 -5.29 28.92
CA ALA A 330 5.95 -6.63 28.38
C ALA A 330 4.77 -7.51 28.82
N CYS A 331 4.06 -8.05 27.85
CA CYS A 331 2.94 -8.96 28.01
C CYS A 331 3.41 -10.41 27.83
N GLN A 332 3.17 -11.24 28.84
CA GLN A 332 3.39 -12.69 28.79
C GLN A 332 2.16 -13.40 29.36
N GLY A 333 1.57 -14.30 28.57
CA GLY A 333 0.34 -14.98 28.97
C GLY A 333 -0.85 -14.01 29.05
N ASP A 334 -1.44 -13.91 30.23
CA ASP A 334 -2.57 -13.02 30.58
C ASP A 334 -2.14 -11.86 31.48
N ARG A 335 -0.82 -11.63 31.64
CA ARG A 335 -0.30 -10.55 32.48
C ARG A 335 0.68 -9.67 31.75
N PHE A 336 0.81 -8.43 32.22
CA PHE A 336 1.84 -7.51 31.75
C PHE A 336 2.55 -6.81 32.91
N HIS A 337 3.79 -6.38 32.70
CA HIS A 337 4.53 -5.55 33.65
C HIS A 337 5.31 -4.47 32.89
N THR A 338 5.56 -3.34 33.56
CA THR A 338 6.36 -2.26 33.01
C THR A 338 7.84 -2.65 32.96
N VAL A 339 8.45 -2.54 31.79
CA VAL A 339 9.88 -2.83 31.56
C VAL A 339 10.70 -1.57 31.34
N LEU A 340 10.09 -0.49 30.82
CA LEU A 340 10.70 0.84 30.76
C LEU A 340 9.65 1.90 31.17
N PRO A 341 9.76 2.49 32.37
CA PRO A 341 8.84 3.53 32.81
C PRO A 341 9.25 4.93 32.32
N ASP A 342 8.29 5.84 32.25
CA ASP A 342 8.47 7.29 32.06
C ASP A 342 9.38 7.68 30.88
N LEU A 343 9.17 7.00 29.73
CA LEU A 343 9.86 7.26 28.48
C LEU A 343 9.58 8.69 27.99
N ARG A 344 10.65 9.42 27.68
CA ARG A 344 10.61 10.71 26.97
C ARG A 344 10.94 10.48 25.51
N LEU A 345 9.92 10.20 24.70
CA LEU A 345 10.10 9.93 23.28
C LEU A 345 10.62 11.17 22.53
N TYR A 346 11.26 10.94 21.40
CA TYR A 346 11.69 12.00 20.50
C TYR A 346 10.57 13.01 20.21
N ALA A 347 10.93 14.31 20.19
CA ALA A 347 10.02 15.45 20.01
C ALA A 347 8.89 15.56 21.07
N ASP A 348 9.10 15.03 22.28
CA ASP A 348 8.11 15.04 23.37
C ASP A 348 6.79 14.38 22.97
N SER A 349 6.85 13.39 22.06
CA SER A 349 5.65 12.68 21.63
C SER A 349 5.14 11.80 22.77
N ILE A 350 3.86 11.97 23.12
CA ILE A 350 3.14 11.03 23.98
C ILE A 350 2.50 9.89 23.18
N PHE A 351 2.45 9.99 21.85
CA PHE A 351 1.87 9.00 20.95
C PHE A 351 3.01 8.26 20.23
N PRO A 352 3.30 7.01 20.60
CA PRO A 352 4.36 6.23 19.95
C PRO A 352 4.04 6.02 18.47
N SER A 353 4.93 6.45 17.58
CA SER A 353 4.81 6.22 16.14
C SER A 353 5.92 5.31 15.63
N ARG A 354 5.54 4.26 14.91
CA ARG A 354 6.50 3.40 14.19
C ARG A 354 7.22 4.25 13.14
N ASP A 355 8.50 3.94 12.92
CA ASP A 355 9.40 4.62 11.99
C ASP A 355 9.62 6.11 12.31
N TRP A 356 9.26 6.54 13.52
CA TRP A 356 9.47 7.89 14.03
C TRP A 356 10.00 7.90 15.46
N ASN A 357 9.30 7.24 16.39
CA ASN A 357 9.71 7.10 17.79
C ASN A 357 10.22 5.70 18.12
N TYR A 358 9.88 4.70 17.32
CA TYR A 358 10.37 3.34 17.49
C TYR A 358 10.46 2.60 16.16
N PHE A 359 11.36 1.62 16.10
CA PHE A 359 11.65 0.83 14.92
C PHE A 359 11.68 -0.65 15.29
N VAL A 360 11.21 -1.49 14.39
CA VAL A 360 11.00 -2.92 14.65
C VAL A 360 11.66 -3.74 13.56
N THR A 361 12.39 -4.76 13.99
CA THR A 361 12.94 -5.85 13.17
C THR A 361 12.45 -7.19 13.74
N ASP A 362 12.80 -8.29 13.08
CA ASP A 362 12.38 -9.63 13.51
C ASP A 362 12.88 -9.99 14.92
N ASP A 363 14.02 -9.45 15.35
CA ASP A 363 14.71 -9.81 16.58
C ASP A 363 14.98 -8.64 17.54
N ALA A 364 14.65 -7.41 17.14
CA ALA A 364 14.87 -6.23 17.98
C ALA A 364 13.81 -5.11 17.82
N LEU A 365 13.59 -4.40 18.92
CA LEU A 365 12.81 -3.16 19.02
C LEU A 365 13.74 -2.03 19.48
N LEU A 366 13.84 -0.97 18.67
CA LEU A 366 14.56 0.25 19.00
C LEU A 366 13.55 1.34 19.39
N ILE A 367 13.72 1.97 20.55
CA ILE A 367 12.87 3.07 21.03
C ILE A 367 13.72 4.33 21.17
N THR A 368 13.27 5.44 20.61
CA THR A 368 14.07 6.65 20.50
C THR A 368 13.53 7.73 21.42
N GLY A 369 14.37 8.20 22.33
CA GLY A 369 14.12 9.34 23.20
C GLY A 369 14.71 10.65 22.67
N GLN A 370 14.76 11.68 23.53
CA GLN A 370 15.28 13.00 23.17
C GLN A 370 16.81 13.07 23.01
N ASP A 371 17.53 12.31 23.84
CA ASP A 371 18.99 12.29 23.98
C ASP A 371 19.54 10.86 24.21
N GLN A 372 18.69 9.86 24.01
CA GLN A 372 19.01 8.46 24.21
C GLN A 372 18.11 7.56 23.38
N TYR A 373 18.50 6.31 23.23
CA TYR A 373 17.66 5.25 22.70
C TYR A 373 17.76 4.00 23.57
N TYR A 374 16.73 3.17 23.48
CA TYR A 374 16.65 1.88 24.12
C TYR A 374 16.62 0.80 23.05
N LEU A 375 17.48 -0.20 23.17
CA LEU A 375 17.46 -1.39 22.33
C LEU A 375 16.95 -2.56 23.16
N VAL A 376 15.83 -3.14 22.73
CA VAL A 376 15.22 -4.33 23.30
C VAL A 376 15.46 -5.49 22.32
N ASN A 377 16.16 -6.53 22.75
CA ASN A 377 16.45 -7.71 21.95
C ASN A 377 16.58 -8.96 22.85
N GLN A 378 17.10 -10.06 22.30
CA GLN A 378 17.34 -11.30 23.05
C GLN A 378 18.27 -11.17 24.26
N ASP A 379 19.18 -10.20 24.26
CA ASP A 379 20.16 -9.96 25.34
C ASP A 379 19.58 -9.08 26.46
N GLY A 380 18.35 -8.57 26.27
CA GLY A 380 17.62 -7.75 27.23
C GLY A 380 17.41 -6.33 26.72
N ILE A 381 17.40 -5.38 27.66
CA ILE A 381 17.21 -3.95 27.38
C ILE A 381 18.51 -3.22 27.67
N SER A 382 19.01 -2.49 26.67
CA SER A 382 20.16 -1.60 26.79
C SER A 382 19.75 -0.17 26.47
N CYS A 383 20.46 0.79 27.05
CA CYS A 383 20.22 2.22 26.87
C CYS A 383 21.53 2.92 26.51
N HIS A 384 21.48 3.77 25.50
CA HIS A 384 22.64 4.49 24.97
C HIS A 384 22.27 5.93 24.67
N THR A 385 23.19 6.86 24.92
CA THR A 385 22.96 8.28 24.72
C THR A 385 23.45 8.76 23.35
N PHE A 386 22.81 9.80 22.85
CA PHE A 386 23.26 10.60 21.71
C PHE A 386 22.98 12.09 21.98
N PRO A 387 23.52 13.04 21.18
CA PRO A 387 23.24 14.45 21.41
C PRO A 387 21.74 14.79 21.40
N PHE A 388 21.30 15.68 22.28
CA PHE A 388 19.91 16.12 22.34
C PHE A 388 19.43 16.65 20.98
N GLY A 389 18.23 16.24 20.56
CA GLY A 389 17.63 16.65 19.27
C GLY A 389 18.04 15.76 18.08
N THR A 390 18.88 14.74 18.30
CA THR A 390 19.20 13.74 17.28
C THR A 390 17.93 12.96 16.90
N GLN A 391 17.63 12.95 15.60
CA GLN A 391 16.58 12.15 15.00
C GLN A 391 17.15 10.81 14.55
N VAL A 392 16.46 9.71 14.85
CA VAL A 392 16.74 8.42 14.22
C VAL A 392 15.92 8.32 12.93
N LEU A 393 16.57 7.94 11.84
CA LEU A 393 15.97 7.85 10.51
C LEU A 393 15.70 6.40 10.10
N GLY A 394 16.48 5.45 10.61
CA GLY A 394 16.34 4.05 10.26
C GLY A 394 17.13 3.13 11.18
N PHE A 395 16.68 1.88 11.23
CA PHE A 395 17.23 0.81 12.05
C PHE A 395 17.07 -0.52 11.32
N ASP A 396 18.16 -1.29 11.21
CA ASP A 396 18.18 -2.59 10.52
C ASP A 396 18.44 -3.78 11.47
N GLY A 397 18.32 -3.57 12.78
CA GLY A 397 18.63 -4.58 13.81
C GLY A 397 20.02 -4.38 14.42
N LYS A 398 20.99 -3.86 13.65
CA LYS A 398 22.39 -3.75 14.06
C LYS A 398 22.94 -2.33 13.97
N SER A 399 22.40 -1.54 13.06
CA SER A 399 22.87 -0.20 12.71
C SER A 399 21.74 0.80 12.87
N ILE A 400 22.06 1.99 13.35
CA ILE A 400 21.13 3.10 13.51
C ILE A 400 21.63 4.24 12.63
N VAL A 401 20.79 4.73 11.72
CA VAL A 401 21.09 5.94 10.96
C VAL A 401 20.44 7.11 11.66
N THR A 402 21.23 8.13 11.99
CA THR A 402 20.78 9.29 12.73
C THR A 402 21.11 10.60 12.01
N GLN A 403 20.38 11.64 12.38
CA GLN A 403 20.59 13.00 11.90
C GLN A 403 20.48 13.99 13.05
N LEU A 404 21.40 14.95 13.10
CA LEU A 404 21.34 16.10 13.98
C LEU A 404 21.48 17.38 13.16
N THR A 405 20.46 18.23 13.18
CA THR A 405 20.43 19.50 12.45
C THR A 405 20.63 20.67 13.41
N THR A 406 21.63 21.50 13.13
CA THR A 406 21.94 22.73 13.87
C THR A 406 21.94 23.92 12.93
N GLN A 407 22.12 25.13 13.46
CA GLN A 407 22.27 26.33 12.64
C GLN A 407 23.52 26.30 11.75
N GLU A 408 24.57 25.58 12.15
CA GLU A 408 25.85 25.56 11.45
C GLU A 408 25.94 24.43 10.42
N ASN A 409 25.41 23.25 10.76
CA ASN A 409 25.52 22.07 9.90
C ASN A 409 24.43 21.04 10.20
N THR A 410 24.33 20.04 9.34
CA THR A 410 23.58 18.80 9.59
C THR A 410 24.57 17.65 9.61
N THR A 411 24.55 16.87 10.68
CA THR A 411 25.39 15.69 10.82
C THR A 411 24.55 14.44 10.60
N ILE A 412 24.96 13.61 9.64
CA ILE A 412 24.37 12.28 9.37
C ILE A 412 25.34 11.23 9.89
N SER A 413 24.88 10.33 10.77
CA SER A 413 25.73 9.31 11.38
C SER A 413 25.15 7.91 11.23
N CYS A 414 26.04 6.93 11.20
CA CYS A 414 25.70 5.52 11.38
C CYS A 414 26.31 5.05 12.69
N LEU A 415 25.47 4.57 13.61
CA LEU A 415 25.87 4.06 14.91
C LEU A 415 25.66 2.55 14.93
N ARG A 416 26.51 1.81 15.64
CA ARG A 416 26.18 0.44 16.04
C ARG A 416 25.10 0.48 17.11
N ALA A 417 23.98 -0.21 16.90
CA ALA A 417 22.84 -0.20 17.81
C ALA A 417 23.15 -0.80 19.20
N LEU A 418 24.09 -1.76 19.26
CA LEU A 418 24.41 -2.47 20.50
C LEU A 418 25.16 -1.62 21.54
N ASP A 419 25.92 -0.61 21.10
CA ASP A 419 26.81 0.15 21.98
C ASP A 419 26.81 1.67 21.70
N GLY A 420 26.14 2.13 20.64
CA GLY A 420 26.10 3.53 20.23
C GLY A 420 27.38 4.04 19.55
N THR A 421 28.36 3.17 19.28
CA THR A 421 29.62 3.58 18.64
C THR A 421 29.36 4.10 17.24
N ALA A 422 29.83 5.31 16.94
CA ALA A 422 29.78 5.86 15.60
C ALA A 422 30.73 5.10 14.67
N VAL A 423 30.17 4.60 13.57
CA VAL A 423 30.88 3.85 12.53
C VAL A 423 31.23 4.77 11.36
N ASP A 424 30.28 5.61 10.94
CA ASP A 424 30.44 6.61 9.88
C ASP A 424 29.75 7.91 10.31
N VAL A 425 30.36 9.05 10.01
CA VAL A 425 29.83 10.40 10.35
C VAL A 425 30.14 11.33 9.19
N TYR A 426 29.11 12.02 8.70
CA TYR A 426 29.18 12.98 7.61
C TYR A 426 28.58 14.31 8.05
N THR A 427 29.26 15.41 7.74
CA THR A 427 28.80 16.76 8.06
C THR A 427 28.49 17.51 6.77
N VAL A 428 27.30 18.11 6.71
CA VAL A 428 26.86 18.99 5.62
C VAL A 428 26.72 20.39 6.17
N GLU A 429 27.56 21.29 5.68
CA GLU A 429 27.63 22.68 6.13
C GLU A 429 26.39 23.48 5.76
N GLN A 430 26.19 24.60 6.44
CA GLN A 430 25.17 25.59 6.10
C GLN A 430 25.34 26.10 4.66
N ASP A 431 24.28 25.96 3.87
CA ASP A 431 24.20 26.44 2.50
C ASP A 431 23.21 27.64 2.34
N MET A 432 22.30 27.83 3.31
CA MET A 432 21.26 28.86 3.31
C MET A 432 21.00 29.43 4.72
N GLU A 433 21.21 30.73 4.91
CA GLU A 433 20.91 31.41 6.18
C GLU A 433 19.39 31.49 6.43
N GLY A 434 18.93 31.09 7.62
CA GLY A 434 17.55 31.24 8.06
C GLY A 434 16.59 30.05 7.80
N ASP A 435 16.98 29.05 7.02
CA ASP A 435 16.14 27.86 6.71
C ASP A 435 16.87 26.51 6.96
N PHE A 436 17.76 26.51 7.96
CA PHE A 436 18.64 25.36 8.27
C PHE A 436 17.86 24.08 8.61
N ASN A 437 16.65 24.20 9.18
CA ASN A 437 15.77 23.06 9.52
C ASN A 437 15.35 22.21 8.33
N ARG A 438 15.50 22.73 7.10
CA ARG A 438 15.24 21.97 5.89
C ARG A 438 16.46 21.26 5.32
N ARG A 439 17.67 21.44 5.85
CA ARG A 439 18.86 20.65 5.48
C ARG A 439 18.78 19.29 6.18
N THR A 440 17.91 18.43 5.69
CA THR A 440 17.64 17.12 6.26
C THR A 440 17.56 16.06 5.17
N VAL A 441 17.76 14.80 5.55
CA VAL A 441 17.39 13.63 4.75
C VAL A 441 16.21 12.90 5.38
N ARG A 442 15.54 12.07 4.58
CA ARG A 442 14.44 11.20 5.01
C ARG A 442 14.72 9.78 4.53
N ALA A 443 14.23 8.80 5.28
CA ALA A 443 14.26 7.40 4.83
C ALA A 443 13.27 7.20 3.68
N GLU A 444 13.73 6.63 2.57
CA GLU A 444 12.95 6.43 1.35
C GLU A 444 13.31 5.04 0.77
N GLY A 445 12.64 4.01 1.29
CA GLY A 445 12.86 2.60 0.96
C GLY A 445 13.90 1.90 1.86
N TYR A 446 14.41 0.75 1.41
CA TYR A 446 15.32 -0.12 2.17
C TYR A 446 16.72 0.50 2.32
N GLY A 447 17.01 1.11 3.48
CA GLY A 447 18.35 1.60 3.84
C GLY A 447 18.84 2.81 3.04
N ARG A 448 17.94 3.51 2.32
CA ARG A 448 18.28 4.69 1.53
C ARG A 448 17.72 5.94 2.18
N PHE A 449 18.55 6.97 2.29
CA PHE A 449 18.22 8.23 2.94
C PHE A 449 18.61 9.38 2.04
N TYR A 450 17.66 10.23 1.63
CA TYR A 450 17.98 11.39 0.82
C TYR A 450 17.17 12.62 1.16
N GLY A 451 17.71 13.77 0.78
CA GLY A 451 17.10 15.07 0.96
C GLY A 451 18.11 16.18 0.69
N GLU A 452 17.83 17.35 1.23
CA GLU A 452 18.65 18.55 1.12
C GLU A 452 20.04 18.40 1.75
N ALA A 453 20.25 17.38 2.58
CA ALA A 453 21.55 17.05 3.18
C ALA A 453 22.30 15.91 2.47
N GLY A 454 21.92 15.51 1.24
CA GLY A 454 22.64 14.47 0.50
C GLY A 454 21.80 13.24 0.16
N LEU A 455 22.49 12.23 -0.39
CA LEU A 455 22.01 10.86 -0.54
C LEU A 455 22.99 9.90 0.15
N TYR A 456 22.44 9.04 0.99
CA TYR A 456 23.17 8.05 1.76
C TYR A 456 22.52 6.68 1.61
N VAL A 457 23.36 5.65 1.61
CA VAL A 457 22.92 4.25 1.48
C VAL A 457 23.58 3.44 2.58
N LEU A 458 22.78 2.80 3.41
CA LEU A 458 23.21 1.86 4.43
C LEU A 458 23.38 0.49 3.80
N ASN A 459 24.58 -0.06 3.92
CA ASN A 459 24.83 -1.47 3.61
C ASN A 459 24.61 -2.30 4.89
N SER A 460 23.47 -2.97 4.99
CA SER A 460 23.10 -3.77 6.17
C SER A 460 23.98 -4.99 6.42
N GLU A 461 24.72 -5.49 5.42
CA GLU A 461 25.66 -6.60 5.62
C GLU A 461 26.90 -6.14 6.39
N THR A 462 27.38 -4.94 6.07
CA THR A 462 28.61 -4.36 6.64
C THR A 462 28.35 -3.40 7.81
N GLY A 463 27.12 -2.91 7.96
CA GLY A 463 26.76 -1.85 8.91
C GLY A 463 27.42 -0.50 8.61
N ARG A 464 27.79 -0.27 7.34
CA ARG A 464 28.46 0.95 6.86
C ARG A 464 27.47 1.83 6.12
N LEU A 465 27.53 3.13 6.40
CA LEU A 465 26.75 4.13 5.68
C LEU A 465 27.66 4.81 4.66
N GLN A 466 27.32 4.69 3.39
CA GLN A 466 28.01 5.37 2.30
C GLN A 466 27.31 6.69 2.02
N GLN A 467 28.05 7.81 2.03
CA GLN A 467 27.61 9.05 1.40
C GLN A 467 27.81 8.92 -0.12
N VAL A 468 26.72 8.85 -0.87
CA VAL A 468 26.76 8.81 -2.36
C VAL A 468 27.07 10.20 -2.89
N THR A 469 26.43 11.23 -2.32
CA THR A 469 26.73 12.64 -2.57
C THR A 469 26.26 13.49 -1.39
N GLY A 470 26.98 14.58 -1.12
CA GLY A 470 26.59 15.61 -0.15
C GLY A 470 25.69 16.70 -0.73
N ARG A 471 25.41 16.68 -2.05
CA ARG A 471 24.53 17.66 -2.71
C ARG A 471 23.06 17.43 -2.33
N PRO A 472 22.22 18.48 -2.34
CA PRO A 472 20.78 18.32 -2.20
C PRO A 472 20.22 17.30 -3.20
N VAL A 473 19.47 16.30 -2.71
CA VAL A 473 18.79 15.29 -3.52
C VAL A 473 17.30 15.37 -3.20
N LEU A 474 16.50 15.81 -4.17
CA LEU A 474 15.06 16.05 -4.00
C LEU A 474 14.23 14.86 -4.47
N ASP A 475 14.77 14.09 -5.42
CA ASP A 475 14.27 12.81 -5.87
C ASP A 475 15.41 11.98 -6.47
N VAL A 476 15.23 10.66 -6.58
CA VAL A 476 16.26 9.75 -7.08
C VAL A 476 15.66 8.59 -7.89
N THR A 477 16.28 8.28 -9.02
CA THR A 477 15.95 7.14 -9.88
C THR A 477 17.22 6.43 -10.38
N THR A 478 17.05 5.36 -11.14
CA THR A 478 18.13 4.56 -11.76
C THR A 478 17.68 4.10 -13.14
N PHE A 479 18.61 3.75 -14.03
CA PHE A 479 18.24 3.04 -15.25
C PHE A 479 18.00 1.55 -14.98
N ARG A 480 17.18 0.92 -15.82
CA ARG A 480 16.96 -0.53 -15.74
C ARG A 480 18.30 -1.25 -16.00
N MET A 481 18.78 -2.03 -15.02
CA MET A 481 20.06 -2.76 -15.04
C MET A 481 21.32 -1.89 -14.85
N ASP A 482 21.17 -0.67 -14.35
CA ASP A 482 22.28 0.22 -13.97
C ASP A 482 22.07 0.65 -12.52
N ASP A 483 23.05 0.41 -11.65
CA ASP A 483 23.00 0.73 -10.23
C ASP A 483 23.51 2.14 -9.90
N ARG A 484 23.90 2.94 -10.91
CA ARG A 484 24.20 4.36 -10.73
C ARG A 484 22.95 5.16 -10.43
N TYR A 485 23.08 6.11 -9.51
CA TYR A 485 21.98 6.98 -9.09
C TYR A 485 21.84 8.17 -10.03
N ILE A 486 20.61 8.47 -10.41
CA ILE A 486 20.22 9.70 -11.10
C ILE A 486 19.42 10.52 -10.11
N ILE A 487 19.92 11.71 -9.78
CA ILE A 487 19.35 12.58 -8.75
C ILE A 487 18.73 13.82 -9.38
N LEU A 488 17.64 14.29 -8.77
CA LEU A 488 17.10 15.61 -8.96
C LEU A 488 17.73 16.55 -7.93
N THR A 489 18.35 17.64 -8.38
CA THR A 489 19.13 18.55 -7.52
C THR A 489 18.94 20.01 -7.93
N HIS A 490 19.58 20.90 -7.19
CA HIS A 490 19.75 22.32 -7.49
C HIS A 490 21.14 22.79 -7.02
N ASP A 491 21.51 24.02 -7.34
CA ASP A 491 22.74 24.64 -6.81
C ASP A 491 22.60 24.96 -5.31
N LEU A 492 23.71 24.91 -4.59
CA LEU A 492 23.76 25.33 -3.18
C LEU A 492 23.28 26.78 -3.06
N GLY A 493 22.51 27.08 -2.01
CA GLY A 493 21.97 28.42 -1.82
C GLY A 493 20.74 28.78 -2.67
N LYS A 494 20.24 27.86 -3.51
CA LYS A 494 19.10 28.11 -4.41
C LYS A 494 18.02 27.02 -4.29
N ARG A 495 17.23 27.05 -3.22
CA ARG A 495 16.10 26.14 -3.04
C ARG A 495 14.99 26.43 -4.04
N ILE A 496 14.50 25.40 -4.72
CA ILE A 496 13.38 25.50 -5.66
C ILE A 496 12.13 24.96 -4.97
N HIS A 497 11.05 25.74 -5.00
CA HIS A 497 9.79 25.32 -4.42
C HIS A 497 8.99 24.50 -5.42
N GLY A 498 8.70 23.25 -5.06
CA GLY A 498 7.68 22.44 -5.71
C GLY A 498 6.36 22.53 -4.92
N PRO A 499 5.24 22.13 -5.51
CA PRO A 499 3.92 22.38 -4.92
C PRO A 499 3.57 21.48 -3.72
N ASN A 500 4.37 20.44 -3.41
CA ASN A 500 4.23 19.61 -2.19
C ASN A 500 5.57 19.22 -1.50
N ARG A 501 6.73 19.55 -2.09
CA ARG A 501 8.11 19.30 -1.59
C ARG A 501 9.08 20.32 -2.21
N SER A 502 10.35 20.36 -1.80
CA SER A 502 11.41 21.04 -2.58
C SER A 502 11.49 20.41 -3.99
N GLY A 503 11.51 21.24 -5.03
CA GLY A 503 11.75 20.83 -6.42
C GLY A 503 13.22 21.03 -6.80
N GLY A 504 13.58 20.69 -8.03
CA GLY A 504 14.91 20.92 -8.57
C GLY A 504 14.89 21.49 -10.00
N ASP A 505 16.06 21.88 -10.48
CA ASP A 505 16.29 22.36 -11.85
C ASP A 505 17.50 21.66 -12.51
N GLN A 506 18.04 20.61 -11.89
CA GLN A 506 19.17 19.87 -12.43
C GLN A 506 18.95 18.37 -12.28
N ILE A 507 19.37 17.62 -13.31
CA ILE A 507 19.41 16.16 -13.29
C ILE A 507 20.87 15.73 -13.41
N VAL A 508 21.36 15.01 -12.42
CA VAL A 508 22.77 14.58 -12.33
C VAL A 508 22.83 13.08 -12.13
N MET A 509 23.74 12.41 -12.83
CA MET A 509 24.08 11.02 -12.59
C MET A 509 25.33 10.94 -11.73
N ILE A 510 25.29 10.12 -10.68
CA ILE A 510 26.43 9.84 -9.81
C ILE A 510 27.08 8.55 -10.29
N GLU A 511 28.33 8.64 -10.73
CA GLU A 511 29.13 7.51 -11.18
C GLU A 511 29.58 6.64 -9.99
N HIS A 512 30.01 5.40 -10.25
CA HIS A 512 30.43 4.48 -9.19
C HIS A 512 31.62 4.98 -8.34
N ASP A 513 32.46 5.84 -8.90
CA ASP A 513 33.57 6.48 -8.20
C ASP A 513 33.16 7.74 -7.42
N GLY A 514 31.86 8.08 -7.43
CA GLY A 514 31.29 9.27 -6.81
C GLY A 514 31.38 10.53 -7.67
N THR A 515 31.95 10.47 -8.88
CA THR A 515 32.00 11.63 -9.77
C THR A 515 30.63 11.96 -10.35
N GLU A 516 30.39 13.25 -10.58
CA GLU A 516 29.10 13.75 -11.08
C GLU A 516 29.14 13.93 -12.60
N ARG A 517 28.12 13.40 -13.28
CA ARG A 517 27.83 13.69 -14.67
C ARG A 517 26.50 14.42 -14.77
N VAL A 518 26.55 15.70 -15.14
CA VAL A 518 25.34 16.49 -15.37
C VAL A 518 24.63 16.00 -16.63
N LEU A 519 23.38 15.55 -16.49
CA LEU A 519 22.52 15.15 -17.60
C LEU A 519 21.65 16.31 -18.09
N LEU A 520 21.23 17.18 -17.16
CA LEU A 520 20.51 18.42 -17.43
C LEU A 520 20.98 19.50 -16.45
N SER A 521 21.55 20.58 -16.99
CA SER A 521 21.90 21.80 -16.22
C SER A 521 20.86 22.88 -16.44
N ASN A 522 20.66 23.76 -15.45
CA ASN A 522 19.87 24.98 -15.61
C ASN A 522 20.66 26.16 -16.23
N VAL A 523 21.54 25.85 -17.20
CA VAL A 523 22.37 26.82 -17.93
C VAL A 523 22.37 26.47 -19.43
N PRO A 524 21.67 27.24 -20.28
CA PRO A 524 20.81 28.39 -19.94
C PRO A 524 19.56 27.98 -19.15
N ASP A 525 18.83 28.93 -18.57
CA ASP A 525 17.64 28.62 -17.77
C ASP A 525 16.55 27.96 -18.64
N HIS A 526 16.17 26.72 -18.31
CA HIS A 526 15.10 26.00 -19.02
C HIS A 526 13.71 26.30 -18.44
N GLY A 527 13.60 26.95 -17.27
CA GLY A 527 12.34 27.38 -16.67
C GLY A 527 11.44 26.25 -16.16
N ILE A 528 11.98 25.03 -16.01
CA ILE A 528 11.22 23.87 -15.51
C ILE A 528 11.51 23.72 -14.02
N ALA A 529 10.49 23.89 -13.18
CA ALA A 529 10.54 23.46 -11.78
C ALA A 529 10.21 21.96 -11.71
N ILE A 530 11.24 21.12 -11.76
CA ILE A 530 11.08 19.66 -11.78
C ILE A 530 10.62 19.22 -10.39
N ALA A 531 9.52 18.46 -10.36
CA ALA A 531 8.89 18.00 -9.13
C ALA A 531 9.29 16.58 -8.74
N GLY A 532 9.76 15.77 -9.69
CA GLY A 532 10.21 14.39 -9.44
C GLY A 532 10.38 13.58 -10.72
N PHE A 533 10.79 12.33 -10.55
CA PHE A 533 10.94 11.33 -11.60
C PHE A 533 9.68 10.47 -11.79
N VAL A 534 9.49 9.95 -12.99
CA VAL A 534 8.45 8.96 -13.29
C VAL A 534 9.09 7.57 -13.25
N THR A 535 8.66 6.72 -12.31
CA THR A 535 9.27 5.40 -12.04
C THR A 535 8.94 4.31 -13.08
N SER A 536 8.20 4.63 -14.15
CA SER A 536 7.67 3.69 -15.14
C SER A 536 8.14 3.93 -16.60
N GLY A 537 9.37 4.43 -16.78
CA GLY A 537 9.96 4.68 -18.11
C GLY A 537 10.64 3.45 -18.75
N PRO A 538 10.61 3.29 -20.10
CA PRO A 538 11.36 2.26 -20.81
C PRO A 538 12.84 2.65 -20.96
N GLY A 539 13.76 1.86 -20.41
CA GLY A 539 15.17 1.90 -20.80
C GLY A 539 15.92 3.20 -20.47
N SER A 540 16.98 3.47 -21.24
CA SER A 540 18.07 4.43 -20.99
C SER A 540 17.71 5.93 -21.07
N ALA A 541 16.47 6.31 -20.79
CA ALA A 541 16.00 7.70 -20.81
C ALA A 541 15.43 8.10 -19.44
N VAL A 542 15.59 9.38 -19.05
CA VAL A 542 15.13 9.86 -17.74
C VAL A 542 13.77 10.53 -17.89
N SER A 543 12.73 9.93 -17.33
CA SER A 543 11.39 10.52 -17.31
C SER A 543 11.18 11.32 -16.03
N PHE A 544 10.66 12.54 -16.16
CA PHE A 544 10.42 13.45 -15.04
C PHE A 544 9.18 14.30 -15.29
N TYR A 545 8.70 14.98 -14.26
CA TYR A 545 7.50 15.79 -14.34
C TYR A 545 7.64 17.12 -13.60
N SER A 546 6.89 18.13 -14.02
CA SER A 546 6.73 19.40 -13.31
C SER A 546 5.29 19.54 -12.85
N VAL A 547 5.09 20.27 -11.76
CA VAL A 547 3.75 20.51 -11.21
C VAL A 547 3.58 21.99 -10.89
N GLU A 548 2.45 22.55 -11.30
CA GLU A 548 2.08 23.95 -11.05
C GLU A 548 0.71 24.00 -10.33
N ASP A 549 0.68 24.63 -9.16
CA ASP A 549 -0.56 24.81 -8.39
C ASP A 549 -1.45 25.86 -9.06
N VAL A 550 -2.69 25.46 -9.40
CA VAL A 550 -3.70 26.33 -10.01
C VAL A 550 -4.85 26.68 -9.04
N GLY A 551 -4.63 26.45 -7.74
CA GLY A 551 -5.52 26.82 -6.65
C GLY A 551 -6.60 25.79 -6.34
N MET A 552 -7.05 25.78 -5.08
CA MET A 552 -7.99 24.79 -4.52
C MET A 552 -7.48 23.34 -4.61
N GLN A 553 -6.18 23.11 -4.41
CA GLN A 553 -5.54 21.77 -4.49
C GLN A 553 -5.59 21.12 -5.88
N HIS A 554 -5.87 21.90 -6.93
CA HIS A 554 -5.79 21.44 -8.31
C HIS A 554 -4.41 21.76 -8.89
N MET A 555 -3.87 20.84 -9.70
CA MET A 555 -2.46 20.85 -10.11
C MET A 555 -2.33 20.58 -11.60
N ASN A 556 -1.68 21.49 -12.32
CA ASN A 556 -1.24 21.22 -13.68
C ASN A 556 0.02 20.36 -13.65
N ILE A 557 0.08 19.32 -14.48
CA ILE A 557 1.20 18.40 -14.54
C ILE A 557 1.69 18.31 -15.99
N TYR A 558 2.97 18.58 -16.21
CA TYR A 558 3.65 18.25 -17.47
C TYR A 558 4.58 17.07 -17.26
N ASN A 559 4.61 16.17 -18.23
CA ASN A 559 5.53 15.03 -18.26
C ASN A 559 6.58 15.23 -19.36
N TYR A 560 7.81 14.89 -19.04
CA TYR A 560 8.97 15.07 -19.90
C TYR A 560 9.79 13.79 -19.96
N VAL A 561 10.53 13.64 -21.05
CA VAL A 561 11.58 12.64 -21.22
C VAL A 561 12.86 13.35 -21.63
N LEU A 562 13.91 13.17 -20.84
CA LEU A 562 15.27 13.52 -21.22
C LEU A 562 15.80 12.42 -22.13
N LEU A 563 15.98 12.71 -23.41
CA LEU A 563 16.51 11.75 -24.36
C LEU A 563 18.04 11.69 -24.26
N PRO A 564 18.64 10.50 -24.30
CA PRO A 564 20.09 10.40 -24.24
C PRO A 564 20.73 10.99 -25.51
N VAL A 565 21.38 12.16 -25.38
CA VAL A 565 22.35 12.63 -26.39
C VAL A 565 23.70 11.98 -26.07
N PHE A 566 23.89 10.73 -26.48
CA PHE A 566 25.21 10.10 -26.44
C PHE A 566 26.03 10.55 -27.66
N ASP A 567 26.72 11.68 -27.54
CA ASP A 567 27.90 11.98 -28.36
C ASP A 567 29.02 12.60 -27.50
N PRO A 568 29.96 11.77 -26.97
CA PRO A 568 31.10 12.27 -26.22
C PRO A 568 32.06 13.17 -27.04
N GLN A 569 31.84 13.32 -28.36
CA GLN A 569 32.62 14.20 -29.23
C GLN A 569 31.99 15.59 -29.42
N ASN A 570 30.77 15.84 -28.89
CA ASN A 570 30.01 17.08 -29.14
C ASN A 570 29.46 17.69 -27.84
N ALA A 571 30.36 18.10 -26.94
CA ALA A 571 30.03 18.71 -25.65
C ALA A 571 29.32 20.09 -25.71
N THR A 572 28.94 20.57 -26.90
CA THR A 572 28.36 21.91 -27.12
C THR A 572 26.85 21.92 -27.37
N LYS A 573 26.19 20.76 -27.55
CA LYS A 573 24.73 20.69 -27.74
C LYS A 573 24.04 20.41 -26.39
N GLN A 574 23.01 21.20 -26.07
CA GLN A 574 22.14 20.94 -24.92
C GLN A 574 21.44 19.58 -25.06
N PRO A 575 21.05 18.93 -23.95
CA PRO A 575 20.30 17.68 -24.00
C PRO A 575 18.91 17.92 -24.58
N GLU A 576 18.36 16.91 -25.27
CA GLU A 576 17.04 16.99 -25.88
C GLU A 576 15.94 16.64 -24.86
N ILE A 577 14.99 17.56 -24.68
CA ILE A 577 13.84 17.39 -23.78
C ILE A 577 12.56 17.23 -24.61
N MET A 578 11.90 16.08 -24.48
CA MET A 578 10.62 15.81 -25.13
C MET A 578 9.46 15.96 -24.13
N VAL A 579 8.48 16.81 -24.43
CA VAL A 579 7.23 16.92 -23.68
C VAL A 579 6.29 15.79 -24.10
N THR A 580 5.96 14.89 -23.18
CA THR A 580 5.18 13.67 -23.50
C THR A 580 3.73 13.72 -23.05
N GLY A 581 3.41 14.61 -22.11
CA GLY A 581 2.06 14.65 -21.55
C GLY A 581 1.76 15.95 -20.82
N TYR A 582 0.47 16.29 -20.79
CA TYR A 582 -0.08 17.36 -19.98
C TYR A 582 -1.39 16.90 -19.33
N THR A 583 -1.56 17.24 -18.06
CA THR A 583 -2.80 17.05 -17.30
C THR A 583 -3.16 18.38 -16.66
N ALA A 584 -4.34 18.91 -16.99
CA ALA A 584 -4.84 20.11 -16.34
C ALA A 584 -5.33 19.76 -14.93
N GLY A 585 -5.08 20.65 -13.97
CA GLY A 585 -5.63 20.52 -12.62
C GLY A 585 -7.16 20.62 -12.61
N ARG A 586 -7.73 21.30 -13.60
CA ARG A 586 -9.18 21.50 -13.79
C ARG A 586 -9.60 21.12 -15.21
N PRO A 587 -9.63 19.81 -15.54
CA PRO A 587 -9.97 19.36 -16.88
C PRO A 587 -11.38 19.78 -17.30
N GLU A 588 -12.29 20.06 -16.36
CA GLU A 588 -13.64 20.56 -16.61
C GLU A 588 -13.69 21.97 -17.21
N MET A 589 -12.60 22.72 -17.10
CA MET A 589 -12.48 24.08 -17.64
C MET A 589 -11.84 24.12 -19.04
N GLU A 590 -11.41 22.96 -19.56
CA GLU A 590 -10.64 22.85 -20.79
C GLU A 590 -11.48 22.39 -21.99
N SER A 591 -11.05 22.75 -23.20
CA SER A 591 -11.67 22.27 -24.44
C SER A 591 -11.24 20.84 -24.79
N GLU A 592 -12.05 20.10 -25.56
CA GLU A 592 -11.68 18.78 -26.04
C GLU A 592 -10.33 18.80 -26.80
N GLY A 593 -9.41 17.90 -26.46
CA GLY A 593 -8.06 17.84 -27.04
C GLY A 593 -7.06 18.87 -26.53
N TYR A 594 -7.36 19.57 -25.43
CA TYR A 594 -6.48 20.60 -24.84
C TYR A 594 -5.03 20.13 -24.62
N GLN A 595 -4.83 18.86 -24.28
CA GLN A 595 -3.51 18.31 -23.93
C GLN A 595 -2.48 18.55 -25.04
N GLN A 596 -2.86 18.31 -26.30
CA GLN A 596 -1.95 18.47 -27.44
C GLN A 596 -1.51 19.92 -27.63
N LEU A 597 -2.40 20.89 -27.37
CA LEU A 597 -2.07 22.31 -27.48
C LEU A 597 -1.03 22.72 -26.45
N TYR A 598 -1.19 22.29 -25.19
CA TYR A 598 -0.23 22.61 -24.13
C TYR A 598 1.11 21.91 -24.33
N ILE A 599 1.09 20.64 -24.73
CA ILE A 599 2.31 19.87 -25.08
C ILE A 599 3.10 20.60 -26.18
N GLN A 600 2.45 21.01 -27.26
CA GLN A 600 3.11 21.69 -28.38
C GLN A 600 3.66 23.06 -28.00
N LYS A 601 2.93 23.83 -27.17
CA LYS A 601 3.38 25.14 -26.69
C LYS A 601 4.63 25.01 -25.81
N GLU A 602 4.63 24.03 -24.90
CA GLU A 602 5.76 23.81 -24.01
C GLU A 602 6.97 23.27 -24.77
N GLN A 603 6.77 22.35 -25.72
CA GLN A 603 7.85 21.89 -26.59
C GLN A 603 8.47 23.05 -27.39
N ALA A 604 7.64 23.90 -28.02
CA ALA A 604 8.14 25.06 -28.78
C ALA A 604 8.91 26.06 -27.91
N ARG A 605 8.57 26.18 -26.62
CA ARG A 605 9.29 27.02 -25.66
C ARG A 605 10.69 26.45 -25.38
N LEU A 606 10.80 25.14 -25.18
CA LEU A 606 12.07 24.46 -24.94
C LEU A 606 12.97 24.48 -26.19
N ASP A 607 12.40 24.19 -27.36
CA ASP A 607 13.12 24.25 -28.64
C ASP A 607 13.72 25.65 -28.89
N ALA A 608 13.00 26.72 -28.52
CA ALA A 608 13.46 28.10 -28.66
C ALA A 608 14.62 28.45 -27.71
N LEU A 609 14.76 27.72 -26.60
CA LEU A 609 15.89 27.82 -25.66
C LEU A 609 17.06 26.92 -26.06
N GLY A 610 16.87 26.04 -27.05
CA GLY A 610 17.86 25.10 -27.56
C GLY A 610 17.87 23.74 -26.87
N TYR A 611 16.83 23.42 -26.08
CA TYR A 611 16.61 22.12 -25.44
C TYR A 611 15.77 21.18 -26.29
#